data_AF-A0A1W7R5E2-F1
#
_entry.id   AF-A0A1W7R5E2-F1
#
_cell.length_a   1.000
_cell.length_b   1.000
_cell.length_c   1.000
_cell.angle_alpha   90.00
_cell.angle_beta   90.00
_cell.angle_gamma   90.00
#
_symmetry.space_group_name_H-M   'P 1'
#
loop_
_entity.id
_entity.type
_entity.pdbx_description
1 polymer ?
#
loop_
_entity_poly.entity_id
_entity_poly.type
_entity_poly.pdbx_seq_one_letter_code
_entity_poly.pdbx_strand_id
1 'polypeptide(L)'
;MESSKVWLRNNYAPGDQVLSQWKQSVQLRLRSIQLDKDKNKSTVLSEWPRYQDEDGYLLVDVDFEFLFQTTDEQGKLFVEWEWFCENFIEYFSSADVRDDYSRQLIGALEDGDYTTDTRDFVVCAAFHGLLKPVRTSAKKLPTILQAQIDTCAICETEEEFAGSLNSQRQELESNGTQFSPRIYAVGPIENFESFYVVTNKL
;
A
#
# COMPACT_ATOMS: atom_id res chain seq x y z
N MET A 1 14.65 24.66 13.44
CA MET A 1 14.57 23.74 12.29
C MET A 1 15.57 22.59 12.42
N GLU A 2 16.89 22.85 12.48
CA GLU A 2 17.89 21.81 12.86
C GLU A 2 17.61 21.19 14.24
N SER A 3 17.11 22.03 15.15
CA SER A 3 16.73 21.67 16.53
C SER A 3 15.69 20.55 16.61
N SER A 4 14.68 20.55 15.73
CA SER A 4 13.57 19.57 15.77
C SER A 4 14.02 18.20 15.29
N LYS A 5 14.84 18.13 14.24
CA LYS A 5 15.44 16.87 13.76
C LYS A 5 16.32 16.24 14.84
N VAL A 6 17.20 17.02 15.46
CA VAL A 6 18.06 16.54 16.56
C VAL A 6 17.21 16.11 17.75
N TRP A 7 16.16 16.84 18.10
CA TRP A 7 15.27 16.47 19.19
C TRP A 7 14.55 15.14 18.91
N LEU A 8 13.95 14.98 17.73
CA LEU A 8 13.23 13.76 17.31
C LEU A 8 14.14 12.54 17.18
N ARG A 9 15.44 12.72 16.93
CA ARG A 9 16.39 11.61 16.96
C ARG A 9 16.62 11.07 18.36
N ASN A 10 16.61 11.95 19.36
CA ASN A 10 16.99 11.63 20.73
C ASN A 10 15.81 11.42 21.68
N ASN A 11 14.59 11.77 21.28
CA ASN A 11 13.40 11.72 22.13
C ASN A 11 12.23 11.07 21.39
N TYR A 12 11.49 10.21 22.10
CA TYR A 12 10.32 9.47 21.60
C TYR A 12 9.06 9.70 22.43
N ALA A 13 9.18 10.48 23.51
CA ALA A 13 8.10 10.81 24.42
C ALA A 13 8.36 12.22 25.02
N PRO A 14 7.32 12.92 25.51
CA PRO A 14 5.90 12.56 25.42
C PRO A 14 5.34 12.73 23.99
N GLY A 15 4.28 11.98 23.66
CA GLY A 15 3.71 11.92 22.30
C GLY A 15 3.33 13.30 21.73
N ASP A 16 2.75 14.17 22.56
CA ASP A 16 2.34 15.53 22.18
C ASP A 16 3.55 16.36 21.71
N GLN A 17 4.70 16.18 22.37
CA GLN A 17 5.93 16.89 22.04
C GLN A 17 6.58 16.29 20.80
N VAL A 18 6.52 14.96 20.61
CA VAL A 18 6.91 14.31 19.35
C VAL A 18 6.08 14.87 18.21
N LEU A 19 4.75 14.91 18.33
CA LEU A 19 3.86 15.43 17.31
C LEU A 19 4.14 16.91 16.98
N SER A 20 4.36 17.75 18.00
CA SER A 20 4.71 19.15 17.81
C SER A 20 6.04 19.30 17.06
N GLN A 21 7.08 18.58 17.47
CA GLN A 21 8.39 18.64 16.80
C GLN A 21 8.31 18.06 15.39
N TRP A 22 7.47 17.03 15.21
CA TRP A 22 7.22 16.40 13.92
C TRP A 22 6.60 17.39 12.94
N LYS A 23 5.52 18.08 13.33
CA LYS A 23 4.87 19.12 12.51
C LYS A 23 5.86 20.25 12.17
N GLN A 24 6.68 20.68 13.12
CA GLN A 24 7.69 21.74 12.88
C GLN A 24 8.79 21.33 11.90
N SER A 25 9.10 20.04 11.76
CA SER A 25 10.15 19.56 10.87
C SER A 25 9.66 19.06 9.51
N VAL A 26 8.38 19.18 9.18
CA VAL A 26 7.80 18.60 7.95
C VAL A 26 8.50 19.06 6.67
N GLN A 27 8.72 20.36 6.50
CA GLN A 27 9.41 20.90 5.31
C GLN A 27 10.87 20.40 5.21
N LEU A 28 11.55 20.28 6.37
CA LEU A 28 12.90 19.74 6.43
C LEU A 28 12.93 18.24 6.09
N ARG A 29 11.96 17.47 6.62
CA ARG A 29 11.76 16.05 6.33
C ARG A 29 11.56 15.83 4.83
N LEU A 30 10.53 16.46 4.27
CA LEU A 30 10.16 16.31 2.86
C LEU A 30 11.33 16.67 1.95
N ARG A 31 12.01 17.79 2.23
CA ARG A 31 13.20 18.18 1.48
C ARG A 31 14.33 17.16 1.62
N SER A 32 14.57 16.62 2.81
CA SER A 32 15.61 15.59 3.01
C SER A 32 15.30 14.30 2.25
N ILE A 33 14.03 13.89 2.22
CA ILE A 33 13.57 12.69 1.50
C ILE A 33 13.63 12.90 -0.01
N GLN A 34 13.18 14.06 -0.51
CA GLN A 34 13.19 14.39 -1.94
C GLN A 34 14.60 14.54 -2.52
N LEU A 35 15.53 15.08 -1.71
CA LEU A 35 16.92 15.30 -2.12
C LEU A 35 17.84 14.11 -1.81
N ASP A 36 17.33 13.04 -1.19
CA ASP A 36 18.09 11.81 -0.97
C ASP A 36 18.44 11.17 -2.32
N LYS A 37 19.73 11.28 -2.68
CA LYS A 37 20.26 10.79 -3.96
C LYS A 37 20.35 9.27 -4.01
N ASP A 38 20.52 8.64 -2.86
CA ASP A 38 20.67 7.19 -2.76
C ASP A 38 19.30 6.50 -2.74
N LYS A 39 18.22 7.25 -2.47
CA LYS A 39 16.82 6.78 -2.36
C LYS A 39 16.69 5.54 -1.47
N ASN A 40 17.61 5.38 -0.52
CA ASN A 40 17.66 4.21 0.31
C ASN A 40 16.70 4.43 1.49
N LYS A 41 15.64 3.61 1.55
CA LYS A 41 14.63 3.69 2.61
C LYS A 41 15.24 3.58 4.01
N SER A 42 16.36 2.86 4.17
CA SER A 42 17.06 2.78 5.46
C SER A 42 17.63 4.12 5.90
N THR A 43 18.06 4.97 4.96
CA THR A 43 18.57 6.31 5.25
C THR A 43 17.46 7.16 5.85
N VAL A 44 16.29 7.20 5.23
CA VAL A 44 15.13 7.95 5.74
C VAL A 44 14.75 7.51 7.15
N LEU A 45 14.64 6.20 7.39
CA LEU A 45 14.30 5.67 8.73
C LEU A 45 15.38 5.97 9.76
N SER A 46 16.66 5.91 9.39
CA SER A 46 17.76 6.31 10.29
C SER A 46 17.77 7.80 10.59
N GLU A 47 17.37 8.63 9.62
CA GLU A 47 17.34 10.07 9.79
C GLU A 47 16.14 10.54 10.63
N TRP A 48 15.03 9.82 10.50
CA TRP A 48 13.73 10.10 11.11
C TRP A 48 13.21 8.85 11.84
N PRO A 49 13.86 8.46 12.96
CA PRO A 49 13.62 7.18 13.62
C PRO A 49 12.21 7.02 14.19
N ARG A 50 11.47 8.11 14.37
CA ARG A 50 10.09 8.07 14.89
C ARG A 50 9.12 7.32 13.98
N TYR A 51 9.43 7.16 12.69
CA TYR A 51 8.65 6.27 11.81
C TYR A 51 8.68 4.79 12.25
N GLN A 52 9.66 4.40 13.06
CA GLN A 52 9.83 3.02 13.54
C GLN A 52 9.19 2.76 14.91
N ASP A 53 8.62 3.79 15.54
CA ASP A 53 7.88 3.62 16.78
C ASP A 53 6.56 2.89 16.53
N GLU A 54 5.95 2.33 17.57
CA GLU A 54 4.68 1.60 17.48
C GLU A 54 3.58 2.42 16.78
N ASP A 55 3.47 3.70 17.10
CA ASP A 55 2.55 4.66 16.50
C ASP A 55 3.17 5.50 15.37
N GLY A 56 4.37 5.14 14.91
CA GLY A 56 5.12 5.90 13.92
C GLY A 56 4.43 6.03 12.57
N TYR A 57 3.50 5.12 12.25
CA TYR A 57 2.69 5.19 11.04
C TYR A 57 1.72 6.38 11.05
N LEU A 58 1.20 6.81 12.21
CA LEU A 58 0.34 7.99 12.34
C LEU A 58 1.06 9.29 11.97
N LEU A 59 2.39 9.29 12.05
CA LEU A 59 3.20 10.43 11.65
C LEU A 59 3.22 10.64 10.13
N VAL A 60 2.93 9.60 9.35
CA VAL A 60 2.71 9.70 7.91
C VAL A 60 1.42 10.46 7.61
N ASP A 61 0.35 10.19 8.37
CA ASP A 61 -0.92 10.89 8.23
C ASP A 61 -0.76 12.39 8.50
N VAL A 62 0.05 12.75 9.51
CA VAL A 62 0.37 14.15 9.81
C VAL A 62 1.10 14.85 8.65
N ASP A 63 2.02 14.15 7.99
CA ASP A 63 2.73 14.67 6.83
C ASP A 63 1.80 14.82 5.62
N PHE A 64 0.88 13.88 5.45
CA PHE A 64 -0.14 13.91 4.42
C PHE A 64 -1.09 15.09 4.62
N GLU A 65 -1.66 15.25 5.83
CA GLU A 65 -2.50 16.41 6.18
C GLU A 65 -1.79 17.74 5.92
N PHE A 66 -0.49 17.82 6.24
CA PHE A 66 0.29 19.03 6.00
C PHE A 66 0.54 19.29 4.51
N LEU A 67 0.74 18.27 3.70
CA LEU A 67 0.96 18.42 2.26
C LEU A 67 -0.31 18.78 1.50
N PHE A 68 -1.44 18.25 1.96
CA PHE A 68 -2.73 18.33 1.28
C PHE A 68 -3.74 19.16 2.07
N GLN A 69 -3.28 20.25 2.71
CA GLN A 69 -4.02 21.22 3.55
C GLN A 69 -5.30 21.85 2.93
N THR A 70 -5.69 21.46 1.72
CA THR A 70 -6.75 22.11 0.93
C THR A 70 -8.15 21.57 1.15
N THR A 71 -8.35 20.60 2.04
CA THR A 71 -9.60 19.86 1.94
C THR A 71 -10.14 19.40 3.29
N ASP A 72 -11.25 20.03 3.67
CA ASP A 72 -12.21 19.49 4.62
C ASP A 72 -12.56 18.06 4.18
N GLU A 73 -11.94 17.05 4.81
CA GLU A 73 -12.10 15.59 4.58
C GLU A 73 -11.74 15.05 3.18
N GLN A 74 -11.76 15.89 2.14
CA GLN A 74 -11.31 15.59 0.79
C GLN A 74 -9.77 15.33 0.79
N GLY A 75 -9.27 14.42 -0.02
CA GLY A 75 -7.88 13.94 -0.02
C GLY A 75 -7.61 12.68 0.81
N LYS A 76 -8.52 12.25 1.70
CA LYS A 76 -8.41 10.93 2.33
C LYS A 76 -8.85 9.86 1.33
N LEU A 77 -7.93 8.99 0.92
CA LEU A 77 -8.19 7.92 -0.06
C LEU A 77 -9.46 7.11 0.24
N PHE A 78 -9.75 6.85 1.53
CA PHE A 78 -10.95 6.13 1.96
C PHE A 78 -12.26 6.91 1.77
N VAL A 79 -12.20 8.24 1.90
CA VAL A 79 -13.38 9.12 1.73
C VAL A 79 -13.65 9.37 0.25
N GLU A 80 -12.59 9.43 -0.55
CA GLU A 80 -12.64 9.71 -1.99
C GLU A 80 -12.37 8.46 -2.83
N TRP A 81 -12.67 7.28 -2.29
CA TRP A 81 -12.31 6.03 -2.94
C TRP A 81 -12.94 5.89 -4.33
N GLU A 82 -14.23 6.26 -4.47
CA GLU A 82 -14.92 6.24 -5.76
C GLU A 82 -14.24 7.17 -6.79
N TRP A 83 -13.98 8.42 -6.39
CA TRP A 83 -13.27 9.39 -7.23
C TRP A 83 -11.87 8.89 -7.61
N PHE A 84 -11.14 8.31 -6.65
CA PHE A 84 -9.84 7.71 -6.88
C PHE A 84 -9.91 6.59 -7.93
N CYS A 85 -10.86 5.66 -7.79
CA CYS A 85 -11.04 4.55 -8.73
C CYS A 85 -11.30 5.05 -10.16
N GLU A 86 -12.17 6.05 -10.33
CA GLU A 86 -12.46 6.65 -11.64
C GLU A 86 -11.19 7.25 -12.28
N ASN A 87 -10.46 8.07 -11.53
CA ASN A 87 -9.23 8.72 -12.01
C ASN A 87 -8.11 7.70 -12.23
N PHE A 88 -8.03 6.66 -11.41
CA PHE A 88 -7.07 5.58 -11.57
C PHE A 88 -7.30 4.83 -12.87
N ILE A 89 -8.55 4.46 -13.18
CA ILE A 89 -8.92 3.75 -14.42
C ILE A 89 -8.59 4.63 -15.63
N GLU A 90 -9.00 5.91 -15.62
CA GLU A 90 -8.69 6.85 -16.71
C GLU A 90 -7.17 7.00 -16.93
N TYR A 91 -6.42 7.18 -15.83
CA TYR A 91 -4.97 7.26 -15.90
C TYR A 91 -4.33 5.97 -16.40
N PHE A 92 -4.79 4.82 -15.91
CA PHE A 92 -4.28 3.52 -16.33
C PHE A 92 -4.48 3.31 -17.84
N SER A 93 -5.65 3.63 -18.38
CA SER A 93 -5.97 3.47 -19.81
C SER A 93 -5.14 4.40 -20.71
N SER A 94 -4.67 5.54 -20.19
CA SER A 94 -3.80 6.46 -20.94
C SER A 94 -2.29 6.18 -20.77
N ALA A 95 -1.89 5.35 -19.79
CA ALA A 95 -0.49 5.04 -19.50
C ALA A 95 0.07 3.90 -20.39
N ASP A 96 1.40 3.85 -20.59
CA ASP A 96 2.10 2.72 -21.27
C ASP A 96 2.22 1.50 -20.35
N VAL A 97 1.09 0.94 -19.91
CA VAL A 97 1.07 -0.27 -19.09
C VAL A 97 1.27 -1.50 -19.96
N ARG A 98 2.40 -2.18 -19.77
CA ARG A 98 2.77 -3.39 -20.52
C ARG A 98 2.34 -4.70 -19.87
N ASP A 99 1.74 -4.64 -18.69
CA ASP A 99 1.31 -5.84 -17.98
C ASP A 99 -0.03 -6.32 -18.53
N ASP A 100 -0.03 -7.46 -19.21
CA ASP A 100 -1.22 -7.99 -19.91
C ASP A 100 -2.35 -8.31 -18.93
N TYR A 101 -2.02 -8.87 -17.76
CA TYR A 101 -3.02 -9.23 -16.77
C TYR A 101 -3.75 -8.01 -16.22
N SER A 102 -3.00 -6.96 -15.83
CA SER A 102 -3.61 -5.70 -15.39
C SER A 102 -4.48 -5.06 -16.48
N ARG A 103 -4.04 -5.11 -17.75
CA ARG A 103 -4.84 -4.60 -18.87
C ARG A 103 -6.12 -5.38 -19.09
N GLN A 104 -6.08 -6.72 -18.94
CA GLN A 104 -7.27 -7.57 -19.03
C GLN A 104 -8.27 -7.26 -17.91
N LEU A 105 -7.80 -7.09 -16.67
CA LEU A 105 -8.66 -6.74 -15.55
C LEU A 105 -9.35 -5.39 -15.76
N ILE A 106 -8.60 -4.36 -16.16
CA ILE A 106 -9.18 -3.03 -16.44
C ILE A 106 -10.13 -3.06 -17.63
N GLY A 107 -9.78 -3.77 -18.72
CA GLY A 107 -10.66 -3.93 -19.88
C GLY A 107 -11.98 -4.64 -19.53
N ALA A 108 -11.97 -5.58 -18.59
CA ALA A 108 -13.18 -6.25 -18.12
C ALA A 108 -14.19 -5.29 -17.45
N LEU A 109 -13.72 -4.15 -16.93
CA LEU A 109 -14.59 -3.09 -16.40
C LEU A 109 -15.20 -2.21 -17.51
N GLU A 110 -14.62 -2.17 -18.72
CA GLU A 110 -15.16 -1.37 -19.82
C GLU A 110 -16.36 -2.06 -20.51
N ASP A 111 -16.38 -3.39 -20.49
CA ASP A 111 -17.28 -4.23 -21.28
C ASP A 111 -18.49 -4.81 -20.50
N GLY A 112 -18.57 -4.60 -19.17
CA GLY A 112 -19.47 -5.35 -18.29
C GLY A 112 -20.35 -4.54 -17.34
N ASP A 113 -21.41 -5.18 -16.86
CA ASP A 113 -22.10 -4.80 -15.61
C ASP A 113 -21.33 -5.46 -14.46
N TYR A 114 -20.75 -4.66 -13.57
CA TYR A 114 -19.89 -5.13 -12.49
C TYR A 114 -20.31 -4.51 -11.16
N THR A 115 -20.05 -5.23 -10.07
CA THR A 115 -20.29 -4.72 -8.73
C THR A 115 -19.20 -3.74 -8.29
N THR A 116 -19.51 -2.86 -7.33
CA THR A 116 -18.51 -2.00 -6.69
C THR A 116 -17.34 -2.81 -6.13
N ASP A 117 -17.62 -3.97 -5.54
CA ASP A 117 -16.63 -4.90 -5.02
C ASP A 117 -15.68 -5.41 -6.11
N THR A 118 -16.22 -5.76 -7.28
CA THR A 118 -15.44 -6.15 -8.47
C THR A 118 -14.52 -5.02 -8.92
N ARG A 119 -15.05 -3.80 -9.06
CA ARG A 119 -14.27 -2.62 -9.45
C ARG A 119 -13.11 -2.40 -8.49
N ASP A 120 -13.39 -2.43 -7.20
CA ASP A 120 -12.43 -2.11 -6.15
C ASP A 120 -11.32 -3.16 -6.09
N PHE A 121 -11.67 -4.44 -6.22
CA PHE A 121 -10.70 -5.53 -6.39
C PHE A 121 -9.81 -5.31 -7.62
N VAL A 122 -10.41 -5.02 -8.78
CA VAL A 122 -9.67 -4.83 -10.03
C VAL A 122 -8.69 -3.66 -9.93
N VAL A 123 -9.12 -2.53 -9.37
CA VAL A 123 -8.25 -1.37 -9.12
C VAL A 123 -7.09 -1.77 -8.20
N CYS A 124 -7.36 -2.49 -7.12
CA CYS A 124 -6.33 -2.98 -6.18
C CYS A 124 -5.33 -3.92 -6.86
N ALA A 125 -5.80 -4.89 -7.66
CA ALA A 125 -4.95 -5.84 -8.37
C ALA A 125 -4.16 -5.19 -9.51
N ALA A 126 -4.73 -4.21 -10.21
CA ALA A 126 -4.08 -3.52 -11.33
C ALA A 126 -2.99 -2.53 -10.89
N PHE A 127 -2.90 -2.16 -9.60
CA PHE A 127 -1.89 -1.23 -9.09
C PHE A 127 -0.47 -1.59 -9.54
N HIS A 128 -0.10 -2.89 -9.51
CA HIS A 128 1.25 -3.32 -9.86
C HIS A 128 1.57 -3.25 -11.36
N GLY A 129 0.54 -3.07 -12.21
CA GLY A 129 0.70 -2.70 -13.60
C GLY A 129 1.39 -1.35 -13.75
N LEU A 130 1.09 -0.39 -12.86
CA LEU A 130 1.69 0.95 -12.79
C LEU A 130 2.87 1.00 -11.80
N LEU A 131 2.63 0.59 -10.56
CA LEU A 131 3.58 0.58 -9.46
C LEU A 131 4.37 -0.72 -9.43
N LYS A 132 5.49 -0.72 -10.15
CA LYS A 132 6.34 -1.90 -10.26
C LYS A 132 6.81 -2.38 -8.87
N PRO A 133 6.80 -3.71 -8.62
CA PRO A 133 7.23 -4.25 -7.35
C PRO A 133 8.67 -3.87 -7.05
N VAL A 134 8.94 -3.66 -5.76
CA VAL A 134 10.28 -3.37 -5.25
C VAL A 134 10.97 -4.65 -4.81
N ARG A 135 12.30 -4.63 -4.79
CA ARG A 135 13.09 -5.76 -4.26
C ARG A 135 12.71 -6.01 -2.80
N THR A 136 12.37 -7.25 -2.48
CA THR A 136 12.10 -7.71 -1.10
C THR A 136 13.36 -8.21 -0.41
N SER A 137 14.40 -8.52 -1.18
CA SER A 137 15.75 -8.76 -0.66
C SER A 137 16.80 -8.43 -1.73
N ALA A 138 18.08 -8.47 -1.36
CA ALA A 138 19.19 -8.31 -2.31
C ALA A 138 19.11 -9.26 -3.51
N LYS A 139 18.46 -10.42 -3.35
CA LYS A 139 18.35 -11.47 -4.38
C LYS A 139 16.93 -11.63 -4.96
N LYS A 140 15.90 -11.08 -4.32
CA LYS A 140 14.50 -11.29 -4.70
C LYS A 140 13.86 -10.00 -5.19
N LEU A 141 13.58 -9.94 -6.49
CA LEU A 141 12.68 -8.97 -7.11
C LEU A 141 11.39 -9.73 -7.49
N PRO A 142 10.26 -9.48 -6.82
CA PRO A 142 9.00 -10.10 -7.20
C PRO A 142 8.63 -9.73 -8.65
N THR A 143 7.98 -10.65 -9.35
CA THR A 143 7.30 -10.33 -10.61
C THR A 143 6.07 -9.47 -10.30
N ILE A 144 5.54 -8.78 -11.31
CA ILE A 144 4.29 -8.02 -11.18
C ILE A 144 3.17 -8.96 -10.70
N LEU A 145 3.01 -10.11 -11.37
CA LEU A 145 2.04 -11.13 -10.99
C LEU A 145 2.17 -11.59 -9.53
N GLN A 146 3.40 -11.84 -9.05
CA GLN A 146 3.61 -12.22 -7.66
C GLN A 146 3.14 -11.12 -6.71
N ALA A 147 3.45 -9.85 -7.02
CA ALA A 147 3.03 -8.73 -6.19
C ALA A 147 1.50 -8.52 -6.20
N GLN A 148 0.85 -8.78 -7.34
CA GLN A 148 -0.61 -8.75 -7.47
C GLN A 148 -1.25 -9.80 -6.58
N ILE A 149 -0.83 -11.06 -6.70
CA ILE A 149 -1.31 -12.16 -5.85
C ILE A 149 -0.96 -11.90 -4.37
N ASP A 150 0.17 -11.22 -4.11
CA ASP A 150 0.58 -10.77 -2.78
C ASP A 150 -0.32 -9.69 -2.17
N THR A 151 -1.02 -8.94 -2.98
CA THR A 151 -1.93 -7.88 -2.53
C THR A 151 -3.38 -8.37 -2.51
N CYS A 152 -3.84 -8.96 -3.61
CA CYS A 152 -5.21 -9.42 -3.82
C CYS A 152 -5.22 -10.73 -4.62
N ALA A 153 -5.88 -11.76 -4.11
CA ALA A 153 -6.03 -13.05 -4.77
C ALA A 153 -7.52 -13.40 -4.96
N ILE A 154 -7.86 -13.97 -6.11
CA ILE A 154 -9.20 -14.53 -6.38
C ILE A 154 -9.19 -16.00 -5.97
N CYS A 155 -10.27 -16.44 -5.32
CA CYS A 155 -10.57 -17.85 -5.10
C CYS A 155 -12.03 -18.08 -5.52
N GLU A 156 -12.31 -18.99 -6.44
CA GLU A 156 -13.68 -19.21 -6.90
C GLU A 156 -14.56 -19.80 -5.80
N THR A 157 -13.96 -20.48 -4.82
CA THR A 157 -14.66 -21.13 -3.71
C THR A 157 -13.96 -20.93 -2.37
N GLU A 158 -14.71 -21.12 -1.28
CA GLU A 158 -14.19 -21.15 0.09
C GLU A 158 -13.13 -22.24 0.30
N GLU A 159 -13.25 -23.37 -0.41
CA GLU A 159 -12.28 -24.47 -0.36
C GLU A 159 -10.94 -24.04 -1.00
N GLU A 160 -11.00 -23.33 -2.13
CA GLU A 160 -9.81 -22.75 -2.77
C GLU A 160 -9.15 -21.69 -1.89
N PHE A 161 -9.95 -20.84 -1.25
CA PHE A 161 -9.45 -19.87 -0.27
C PHE A 161 -8.69 -20.56 0.86
N ALA A 162 -9.31 -21.55 1.51
CA ALA A 162 -8.68 -22.29 2.61
C ALA A 162 -7.41 -23.01 2.17
N GLY A 163 -7.42 -23.63 0.98
CA GLY A 163 -6.26 -24.31 0.39
C GLY A 163 -5.11 -23.36 0.07
N SER A 164 -5.43 -22.23 -0.57
CA SER A 164 -4.47 -21.19 -0.95
C SER A 164 -3.81 -20.58 0.30
N LEU A 165 -4.62 -20.21 1.30
CA LEU A 165 -4.13 -19.66 2.56
C LEU A 165 -3.16 -20.62 3.28
N ASN A 166 -3.54 -21.90 3.40
CA ASN A 166 -2.71 -22.89 4.08
C ASN A 166 -1.39 -23.15 3.34
N SER A 167 -1.45 -23.29 2.01
CA SER A 167 -0.25 -23.50 1.18
C SER A 167 0.72 -22.32 1.30
N GLN A 168 0.19 -21.10 1.29
CA GLN A 168 0.96 -19.89 1.40
C GLN A 168 1.60 -19.70 2.78
N ARG A 169 0.87 -20.01 3.86
CA ARG A 169 1.44 -20.03 5.22
C ARG A 169 2.59 -21.01 5.32
N GLN A 170 2.42 -22.23 4.83
CA GLN A 170 3.48 -23.24 4.82
C GLN A 170 4.71 -22.81 4.02
N GLU A 171 4.52 -22.22 2.83
CA GLU A 171 5.62 -21.70 2.02
C GLU A 171 6.40 -20.61 2.77
N LEU A 172 5.69 -19.64 3.36
CA LEU A 172 6.32 -18.53 4.08
C LEU A 172 7.04 -18.99 5.35
N GLU A 173 6.44 -19.91 6.11
CA GLU A 173 7.07 -20.55 7.28
C GLU A 173 8.34 -21.31 6.87
N SER A 174 8.29 -22.11 5.80
CA SER A 174 9.44 -22.85 5.30
C SER A 174 10.59 -21.94 4.86
N ASN A 175 10.26 -20.75 4.39
CA ASN A 175 11.20 -19.73 3.95
C ASN A 175 11.60 -18.75 5.07
N GLY A 176 11.13 -18.94 6.31
CA GLY A 176 11.39 -18.04 7.43
C GLY A 176 10.93 -16.60 7.18
N THR A 177 9.92 -16.42 6.34
CA THR A 177 9.39 -15.10 5.94
C THR A 177 8.09 -14.83 6.68
N GLN A 178 7.90 -13.60 7.15
CA GLN A 178 6.67 -13.21 7.82
C GLN A 178 5.51 -13.10 6.83
N PHE A 179 4.31 -13.53 7.24
CA PHE A 179 3.08 -13.34 6.47
C PHE A 179 2.72 -11.85 6.41
N SER A 180 2.72 -11.26 5.21
CA SER A 180 2.22 -9.90 4.99
C SER A 180 0.68 -9.92 4.93
N PRO A 181 -0.02 -8.84 5.32
CA PRO A 181 -1.45 -8.73 5.08
C PRO A 181 -1.81 -8.88 3.60
N ARG A 182 -2.91 -9.59 3.30
CA ARG A 182 -3.38 -9.86 1.92
C ARG A 182 -4.90 -9.93 1.90
N ILE A 183 -5.49 -9.63 0.75
CA ILE A 183 -6.93 -9.72 0.52
C ILE A 183 -7.22 -10.96 -0.34
N TYR A 184 -8.18 -11.78 0.08
CA TYR A 184 -8.77 -12.84 -0.74
C TYR A 184 -10.20 -12.44 -1.09
N ALA A 185 -10.51 -12.39 -2.38
CA ALA A 185 -11.85 -12.22 -2.90
C ALA A 185 -12.38 -13.59 -3.29
N VAL A 186 -13.49 -14.01 -2.67
CA VAL A 186 -14.09 -15.34 -2.88
C VAL A 186 -15.35 -15.22 -3.72
N GLY A 187 -15.46 -16.10 -4.72
CA GLY A 187 -16.53 -16.11 -5.70
C GLY A 187 -16.07 -15.64 -7.09
N PRO A 188 -16.98 -15.67 -8.07
CA PRO A 188 -16.69 -15.24 -9.43
C PRO A 188 -16.37 -13.74 -9.48
N ILE A 189 -15.46 -13.33 -10.37
CA ILE A 189 -15.00 -11.93 -10.45
C ILE A 189 -16.14 -10.97 -10.78
N GLU A 190 -17.16 -11.42 -11.50
CA GLU A 190 -18.33 -10.62 -11.85
C GLU A 190 -19.18 -10.27 -10.62
N ASN A 191 -19.14 -11.10 -9.57
CA ASN A 191 -19.89 -10.90 -8.34
C ASN A 191 -19.28 -11.70 -7.19
N PHE A 192 -18.32 -11.07 -6.49
CA PHE A 192 -17.72 -11.65 -5.30
C PHE A 192 -18.76 -11.87 -4.20
N GLU A 193 -18.62 -12.98 -3.48
CA GLU A 193 -19.50 -13.36 -2.38
C GLU A 193 -18.97 -12.91 -1.02
N SER A 194 -17.65 -12.93 -0.86
CA SER A 194 -16.99 -12.56 0.39
C SER A 194 -15.56 -12.06 0.17
N PHE A 195 -15.07 -11.26 1.12
CA PHE A 195 -13.70 -10.79 1.17
C PHE A 195 -13.06 -11.14 2.52
N TYR A 196 -11.85 -11.66 2.48
CA TYR A 196 -11.06 -11.97 3.67
C TYR A 196 -9.77 -11.15 3.68
N VAL A 197 -9.60 -10.33 4.72
CA VAL A 197 -8.32 -9.68 5.01
C VAL A 197 -7.55 -10.58 5.97
N VAL A 198 -6.53 -11.27 5.44
CA VAL A 198 -5.73 -12.18 6.24
C VAL A 198 -4.45 -11.50 6.67
N THR A 199 -4.17 -11.53 7.97
CA THR A 199 -2.93 -11.00 8.55
C THR A 199 -2.11 -12.11 9.21
N ASN A 200 -0.91 -11.77 9.68
CA ASN A 200 -0.05 -12.70 10.41
C ASN A 200 -0.63 -13.11 11.79
N LYS A 201 -1.56 -12.33 12.34
CA LYS A 201 -2.21 -12.65 13.63
C LYS A 201 -3.51 -13.39 13.32
N LEU A 202 -3.66 -14.57 13.92
CA LEU A 202 -4.91 -15.33 14.00
C LEU A 202 -5.94 -14.56 14.82
#